data_AF-A0A177CY70-F1
#
_entry.id   AF-A0A177CY70-F1
#
_cell.length_a   1.000
_cell.length_b   1.000
_cell.length_c   1.000
_cell.angle_alpha   90.00
_cell.angle_beta   90.00
_cell.angle_gamma   90.00
#
_symmetry.space_group_name_H-M   'P 1'
#
loop_
_entity.id
_entity.type
_entity.pdbx_description
1 polymer ?
#
loop_
_entity_poly.entity_id
_entity_poly.type
_entity_poly.pdbx_seq_one_letter_code
_entity_poly.pdbx_strand_id
1 'polypeptide(L)'
;MSKETKKKNFTLPFHKQVIACTSRQAKVMLGDPQSLFGKWGGVLFQALIIGSLFYDLPKTAAGVFPRGGVLFYTLLLNALLALAELTSTFESRPVHLKHKSFSFYRPSAYAIAQVLIDIPQVLVQVFIFDIVVYFMAGLQRTASQFFISLLFLWIITMTMYSFF
;
A
#
# COMPACT_ATOMS: atom_id res chain seq x y z
N MET A 1 -2.21 26.90 -40.27
CA MET A 1 -2.46 26.39 -38.90
C MET A 1 -3.57 25.33 -38.99
N SER A 2 -3.20 24.11 -39.41
CA SER A 2 -4.18 23.02 -39.59
C SER A 2 -4.53 22.43 -38.23
N LYS A 3 -5.81 22.47 -37.85
CA LYS A 3 -6.36 21.72 -36.72
C LYS A 3 -6.37 20.24 -37.10
N GLU A 4 -5.21 19.58 -37.04
CA GLU A 4 -5.21 18.12 -36.99
C GLU A 4 -5.75 17.70 -35.63
N THR A 5 -6.99 17.20 -35.63
CA THR A 5 -7.53 16.45 -34.51
C THR A 5 -6.55 15.32 -34.21
N LYS A 6 -5.79 15.43 -33.12
CA LYS A 6 -4.79 14.45 -32.70
C LYS A 6 -5.51 13.15 -32.29
N LYS A 7 -5.95 12.35 -33.26
CA LYS A 7 -6.49 11.01 -33.07
C LYS A 7 -5.34 10.12 -32.60
N LYS A 8 -5.10 10.09 -31.29
CA LYS A 8 -4.33 9.00 -30.68
C LYS A 8 -5.23 7.77 -30.71
N ASN A 9 -5.18 7.05 -31.82
CA ASN A 9 -5.88 5.79 -32.05
C ASN A 9 -5.23 4.71 -31.18
N PHE A 10 -5.61 4.64 -29.91
CA PHE A 10 -5.32 3.45 -29.12
C PHE A 10 -6.13 2.29 -29.72
N THR A 11 -5.46 1.20 -30.09
CA THR A 11 -6.07 0.04 -30.76
C THR A 11 -7.14 -0.64 -29.91
N LEU A 12 -7.01 -0.55 -28.57
CA LEU A 12 -7.90 -1.18 -27.61
C LEU A 12 -8.77 -0.15 -26.86
N PRO A 13 -10.01 -0.52 -26.48
CA PRO A 13 -10.83 0.29 -25.59
C PRO A 13 -10.21 0.42 -24.20
N PHE A 14 -10.58 1.48 -23.47
CA PHE A 14 -9.94 1.87 -22.19
C PHE A 14 -9.92 0.74 -21.15
N HIS A 15 -11.04 0.05 -20.95
CA HIS A 15 -11.14 -1.04 -19.97
C HIS A 15 -10.17 -2.20 -20.30
N LYS A 16 -9.99 -2.55 -21.58
CA LYS A 16 -9.02 -3.58 -21.99
C LYS A 16 -7.58 -3.12 -21.75
N GLN A 17 -7.30 -1.83 -21.88
CA GLN A 17 -5.99 -1.27 -21.51
C GLN A 17 -5.74 -1.41 -20.01
N VAL A 18 -6.71 -1.07 -19.16
CA VAL A 18 -6.60 -1.21 -17.69
C VAL A 18 -6.33 -2.66 -17.31
N ILE A 19 -7.12 -3.61 -17.82
CA ILE A 19 -6.96 -5.03 -17.52
C ILE A 19 -5.59 -5.55 -17.97
N ALA A 20 -5.14 -5.19 -19.18
CA ALA A 20 -3.83 -5.59 -19.69
C ALA A 20 -2.69 -5.01 -18.86
N CYS A 21 -2.77 -3.74 -18.47
CA CYS A 21 -1.79 -3.09 -17.61
C CYS A 21 -1.76 -3.73 -16.21
N THR A 22 -2.92 -4.04 -15.63
CA THR A 22 -3.04 -4.67 -14.31
C THR A 22 -2.44 -6.07 -14.33
N SER A 23 -2.80 -6.90 -15.33
CA SER A 23 -2.22 -8.25 -15.48
C SER A 23 -0.71 -8.21 -15.67
N ARG A 24 -0.20 -7.22 -16.43
CA ARG A 24 1.25 -7.02 -16.59
C ARG A 24 1.92 -6.67 -15.25
N GLN A 25 1.39 -5.71 -14.51
CA GLN A 25 1.95 -5.33 -13.21
C GLN A 25 1.89 -6.48 -12.21
N ALA A 26 0.78 -7.23 -12.16
CA ALA A 26 0.68 -8.42 -11.32
C ALA A 26 1.78 -9.44 -11.63
N LYS A 27 2.06 -9.69 -12.91
CA LYS A 27 3.15 -10.60 -13.32
C LYS A 27 4.53 -10.06 -12.96
N VAL A 28 4.76 -8.75 -13.08
CA VAL A 28 6.02 -8.12 -12.67
C VAL A 28 6.20 -8.26 -11.15
N MET A 29 5.15 -7.97 -10.38
CA MET A 29 5.15 -8.08 -8.93
C MET A 29 5.42 -9.53 -8.49
N LEU A 30 4.68 -10.49 -9.03
CA LEU A 30 4.85 -11.92 -8.71
C LEU A 30 6.17 -12.51 -9.25
N GLY A 31 6.73 -11.92 -10.30
CA GLY A 31 8.00 -12.32 -10.89
C GLY A 31 9.24 -11.85 -10.11
N ASP A 32 9.06 -10.91 -9.16
CA ASP A 32 10.10 -10.46 -8.22
C ASP A 32 9.73 -10.85 -6.77
N PRO A 33 9.80 -12.16 -6.44
CA PRO A 33 9.46 -12.63 -5.11
C PRO A 33 10.42 -12.09 -4.05
N GLN A 34 11.68 -11.79 -4.41
CA GLN A 34 12.67 -11.29 -3.46
C GLN A 34 12.26 -9.93 -2.90
N SER A 35 11.81 -9.02 -3.75
CA SER A 35 11.29 -7.72 -3.32
C SER A 35 10.04 -7.85 -2.45
N LEU A 36 9.08 -8.72 -2.85
CA LEU A 36 7.86 -8.96 -2.07
C LEU A 36 8.13 -9.52 -0.68
N PHE A 37 8.91 -10.61 -0.59
CA PHE A 37 9.26 -11.21 0.69
C PHE A 37 10.12 -10.28 1.54
N GLY A 38 11.02 -9.51 0.92
CA GLY A 38 11.81 -8.48 1.62
C GLY A 38 10.92 -7.42 2.27
N LYS A 39 9.93 -6.90 1.54
CA LYS A 39 8.96 -5.92 2.06
C LYS A 39 8.14 -6.51 3.22
N TRP A 40 7.52 -7.67 3.03
CA TRP A 40 6.69 -8.30 4.06
C TRP A 40 7.49 -8.75 5.28
N GLY A 41 8.71 -9.26 5.07
CA GLY A 41 9.64 -9.60 6.15
C GLY A 41 10.09 -8.38 6.95
N GLY A 42 10.40 -7.27 6.26
CA GLY A 42 10.74 -6.00 6.91
C GLY A 42 9.60 -5.45 7.77
N VAL A 43 8.37 -5.48 7.24
CA VAL A 43 7.15 -5.08 7.97
C VAL A 43 6.93 -5.95 9.20
N LEU A 44 7.09 -7.27 9.07
CA LEU A 44 6.96 -8.20 10.19
C LEU A 44 7.99 -7.91 11.28
N PHE A 45 9.25 -7.70 10.91
CA PHE A 45 10.32 -7.37 11.85
C PHE A 45 10.05 -6.06 12.58
N GLN A 46 9.61 -5.04 11.85
CA GLN A 46 9.21 -3.75 12.43
C GLN A 46 8.02 -3.91 13.37
N ALA A 47 7.01 -4.71 13.00
CA ALA A 47 5.85 -4.98 13.83
C ALA A 47 6.24 -5.67 15.15
N LEU A 48 7.21 -6.58 15.13
CA LEU A 48 7.72 -7.24 16.34
C LEU A 48 8.45 -6.27 17.28
N ILE A 49 9.25 -5.35 16.73
CA ILE A 49 9.94 -4.32 17.54
C ILE A 49 8.92 -3.41 18.24
N ILE A 50 7.90 -2.97 17.52
CA ILE A 50 6.88 -2.07 18.09
C ILE A 50 5.93 -2.83 19.02
N GLY A 51 5.55 -4.05 18.64
CA GLY A 51 4.73 -4.92 19.49
C GLY A 51 5.41 -5.26 20.81
N SER A 52 6.74 -5.44 20.83
CA SER A 52 7.49 -5.68 22.07
C SER A 52 7.62 -4.44 22.93
N LEU A 53 7.76 -3.25 22.32
CA LEU A 53 7.81 -1.97 23.03
C LEU A 53 6.54 -1.70 23.85
N PHE A 54 5.39 -2.12 23.33
CA PHE A 54 4.09 -1.91 23.97
C PHE A 54 3.46 -3.20 24.49
N TYR A 55 4.27 -4.20 24.83
CA TYR A 55 3.78 -5.51 25.21
C TYR A 55 2.82 -5.47 26.42
N ASP A 56 1.67 -6.12 26.28
CA ASP A 56 0.62 -6.32 27.29
C ASP A 56 0.29 -5.10 28.16
N LEU A 57 -0.36 -4.10 27.56
CA LEU A 57 -0.65 -2.84 28.24
C LEU A 57 -1.66 -2.99 29.39
N PRO A 58 -1.36 -2.44 30.59
CA PRO A 58 -2.22 -2.60 31.76
C PRO A 58 -3.60 -2.01 31.53
N LYS A 59 -4.64 -2.62 32.11
CA LYS A 59 -6.04 -2.17 32.00
C LYS A 59 -6.41 -1.07 33.00
N THR A 60 -5.43 -0.51 33.71
CA THR A 60 -5.60 0.57 34.67
C THR A 60 -5.55 1.95 34.00
N ALA A 61 -5.83 3.02 34.74
CA ALA A 61 -5.71 4.40 34.24
C ALA A 61 -4.31 4.71 33.68
N ALA A 62 -3.26 4.10 34.24
CA ALA A 62 -1.88 4.23 33.75
C ALA A 62 -1.68 3.67 32.33
N GLY A 63 -2.50 2.70 31.90
CA GLY A 63 -2.44 2.11 30.56
C GLY A 63 -3.14 2.91 29.46
N VAL A 64 -3.88 3.96 29.81
CA VAL A 64 -4.63 4.76 28.83
C VAL A 64 -3.69 5.53 27.91
N PHE A 65 -2.68 6.19 28.47
CA PHE A 65 -1.69 6.94 27.69
C PHE A 65 -0.88 6.07 26.71
N PRO A 66 -0.24 4.96 27.13
CA PRO A 66 0.53 4.12 26.21
C PRO A 66 -0.35 3.42 25.15
N ARG A 67 -1.64 3.17 25.40
CA ARG A 67 -2.57 2.69 24.37
C ARG A 67 -2.79 3.71 23.26
N GLY A 68 -2.93 4.99 23.60
CA GLY A 68 -2.92 6.07 22.61
C GLY A 68 -1.61 6.09 21.81
N GLY A 69 -0.48 5.86 22.50
CA GLY A 69 0.84 5.73 21.89
C GLY A 69 0.93 4.62 20.84
N VAL A 70 0.45 3.41 21.14
CA VAL A 70 0.39 2.28 20.19
C VAL A 70 -0.39 2.63 18.93
N LEU A 71 -1.59 3.19 19.10
CA LEU A 71 -2.46 3.52 17.98
C LEU A 71 -1.80 4.59 17.09
N PHE A 72 -1.19 5.61 17.70
CA PHE A 72 -0.44 6.63 16.98
C PHE A 72 0.76 6.04 16.23
N TYR A 73 1.58 5.21 16.89
CA TYR A 73 2.75 4.58 16.25
C TYR A 73 2.36 3.69 15.07
N THR A 74 1.28 2.93 15.23
CA THR A 74 0.76 2.03 14.19
C THR A 74 0.37 2.82 12.94
N LEU A 75 -0.31 3.95 13.12
CA LEU A 75 -0.68 4.86 12.03
C LEU A 75 0.55 5.55 11.40
N LEU A 76 1.41 6.14 12.24
CA LEU A 76 2.58 6.89 11.79
C LEU A 76 3.53 6.01 10.98
N LEU A 77 3.84 4.81 11.46
CA LEU A 77 4.81 3.94 10.81
C LEU A 77 4.30 3.41 9.47
N ASN A 78 3.01 3.08 9.36
CA ASN A 78 2.42 2.69 8.08
C ASN A 78 2.39 3.87 7.09
N ALA A 79 2.15 5.10 7.56
CA ALA A 79 2.23 6.30 6.73
C ALA A 79 3.66 6.58 6.23
N LEU A 80 4.68 6.44 7.09
CA LEU A 80 6.08 6.59 6.70
C LEU A 80 6.54 5.49 5.75
N LEU A 81 5.99 4.29 5.90
CA LEU A 81 6.30 3.18 4.99
C LEU A 81 5.73 3.44 3.59
N ALA A 82 4.55 4.05 3.49
CA ALA A 82 3.99 4.51 2.21
C ALA A 82 4.93 5.52 1.51
N LEU A 83 5.51 6.44 2.26
CA LEU A 83 6.51 7.39 1.75
C LEU A 83 7.76 6.68 1.21
N ALA A 84 8.22 5.63 1.90
CA ALA A 84 9.39 4.86 1.47
C ALA A 84 9.15 4.06 0.18
N GLU A 85 7.90 3.73 -0.16
CA GLU A 85 7.61 3.03 -1.41
C GLU A 85 7.66 3.95 -2.64
N LEU A 86 7.58 5.26 -2.47
CA LEU A 86 7.62 6.22 -3.58
C LEU A 86 8.87 6.17 -4.42
N THR A 87 10.03 5.96 -3.80
CA THR A 87 11.30 5.89 -4.51
C THR A 87 11.25 4.83 -5.60
N SER A 88 10.65 3.66 -5.31
CA SER A 88 10.46 2.60 -6.30
C SER A 88 9.51 3.02 -7.44
N THR A 89 8.47 3.80 -7.15
CA THR A 89 7.56 4.35 -8.15
C THR A 89 8.29 5.34 -9.08
N PHE A 90 9.18 6.19 -8.54
CA PHE A 90 9.97 7.14 -9.34
C PHE A 90 10.94 6.45 -10.30
N GLU A 91 11.55 5.34 -9.90
CA GLU A 91 12.44 4.54 -10.76
C GLU A 91 11.70 3.99 -12.00
N SER A 92 10.41 3.67 -11.86
CA SER A 92 9.58 3.17 -12.97
C SER A 92 9.14 4.26 -13.96
N ARG A 93 9.36 5.55 -13.65
CA ARG A 93 8.85 6.69 -14.41
C ARG A 93 9.42 6.83 -15.83
N PRO A 94 10.74 6.63 -16.09
CA PRO A 94 11.29 6.69 -17.45
C PRO A 94 10.70 5.63 -18.38
N VAL A 95 10.45 4.42 -17.86
CA VAL A 95 9.80 3.33 -18.61
C VAL A 95 8.38 3.73 -19.01
N HIS A 96 7.64 4.38 -18.12
CA HIS A 96 6.31 4.91 -18.39
C HIS A 96 6.28 6.00 -19.46
N LEU A 97 7.23 6.93 -19.40
CA LEU A 97 7.34 8.00 -20.40
C LEU A 97 7.65 7.43 -21.79
N LYS A 98 8.45 6.36 -21.87
CA LYS A 98 8.73 5.62 -23.10
C LYS A 98 7.49 4.89 -23.64
N HIS A 99 6.71 4.22 -22.79
CA HIS A 99 5.47 3.58 -23.24
C HIS A 99 4.42 4.60 -23.72
N LYS A 100 4.40 5.79 -23.09
CA LYS A 100 3.54 6.91 -23.51
C LYS A 100 3.96 7.49 -24.87
N SER A 101 5.27 7.57 -25.17
CA SER A 101 5.75 8.07 -26.47
C SER A 101 5.38 7.12 -27.60
N PHE A 102 5.42 5.80 -27.36
CA PHE A 102 4.94 4.77 -28.30
C PHE A 102 3.41 4.61 -28.35
N SER A 103 2.65 5.37 -27.54
CA SER A 103 1.18 5.31 -27.47
C SER A 103 0.60 3.90 -27.20
N PHE A 104 1.32 3.06 -26.44
CA PHE A 104 0.84 1.71 -26.09
C PHE A 104 -0.44 1.71 -25.25
N TYR A 105 -0.55 2.62 -24.29
CA TYR A 105 -1.72 2.78 -23.43
C TYR A 105 -1.87 4.23 -22.95
N ARG A 106 -3.08 4.57 -22.51
CA ARG A 106 -3.37 5.87 -21.88
C ARG A 106 -2.72 5.91 -20.49
N PRO A 107 -2.03 7.01 -20.10
CA PRO A 107 -1.47 7.13 -18.75
C PRO A 107 -2.49 6.93 -17.63
N SER A 108 -3.75 7.33 -17.85
CA SER A 108 -4.84 7.10 -16.89
C SER A 108 -5.21 5.62 -16.74
N ALA A 109 -5.10 4.81 -17.80
CA ALA A 109 -5.35 3.36 -17.71
C ALA A 109 -4.29 2.68 -16.83
N TYR A 110 -3.05 3.17 -16.91
CA TYR A 110 -1.95 2.70 -16.07
C TYR A 110 -2.09 3.14 -14.61
N ALA A 111 -2.47 4.39 -14.35
CA ALA A 111 -2.68 4.87 -12.99
C ALA A 111 -3.75 4.02 -12.26
N ILE A 112 -4.86 3.70 -12.94
CA ILE A 112 -5.89 2.80 -12.38
C ILE A 112 -5.33 1.39 -12.16
N ALA A 113 -4.58 0.85 -13.11
CA ALA A 113 -3.97 -0.46 -12.97
C ALA A 113 -3.03 -0.53 -11.75
N GLN A 114 -2.25 0.53 -11.51
CA GLN A 114 -1.35 0.60 -10.36
C GLN A 114 -2.13 0.57 -9.04
N VAL A 115 -3.16 1.41 -8.90
CA VAL A 115 -4.02 1.40 -7.70
C VAL A 115 -4.65 0.02 -7.45
N LEU A 116 -5.04 -0.70 -8.51
CA LEU A 116 -5.59 -2.06 -8.38
C LEU A 116 -4.56 -3.09 -7.86
N ILE A 117 -3.27 -2.87 -8.09
CA ILE A 117 -2.19 -3.72 -7.56
C ILE A 117 -1.81 -3.31 -6.15
N ASP A 118 -1.83 -2.01 -5.86
CA ASP A 118 -1.52 -1.49 -4.53
C ASP A 118 -2.58 -1.94 -3.50
N ILE A 119 -3.85 -2.08 -3.89
CA ILE A 119 -4.95 -2.58 -3.02
C ILE A 119 -4.62 -3.87 -2.27
N PRO A 120 -4.37 -5.00 -2.95
CA PRO A 120 -4.04 -6.23 -2.28
C PRO A 120 -2.67 -6.17 -1.58
N GLN A 121 -1.67 -5.48 -2.15
CA GLN A 121 -0.33 -5.40 -1.55
C GLN A 121 -0.37 -4.69 -0.18
N VAL A 122 -0.96 -3.50 -0.13
CA VAL A 122 -1.05 -2.70 1.09
C VAL A 122 -1.93 -3.41 2.12
N LEU A 123 -3.00 -4.10 1.69
CA LEU A 123 -3.83 -4.87 2.62
C LEU A 123 -3.03 -5.97 3.33
N VAL A 124 -2.22 -6.75 2.61
CA VAL A 124 -1.39 -7.80 3.19
C VAL A 124 -0.36 -7.21 4.16
N GLN A 125 0.30 -6.12 3.76
CA GLN A 125 1.29 -5.42 4.56
C GLN A 125 0.71 -4.87 5.87
N VAL A 126 -0.41 -4.16 5.77
CA VAL A 126 -1.13 -3.61 6.93
C VAL A 126 -1.64 -4.74 7.83
N PHE A 127 -2.14 -5.83 7.26
CA PHE A 127 -2.60 -6.99 8.02
C PHE A 127 -1.48 -7.65 8.82
N ILE A 128 -0.31 -7.88 8.21
CA ILE A 128 0.86 -8.45 8.90
C ILE A 128 1.31 -7.54 10.05
N PHE A 129 1.29 -6.24 9.85
CA PHE A 129 1.67 -5.28 10.89
C PHE A 129 0.65 -5.25 12.03
N ASP A 130 -0.63 -5.05 11.70
CA ASP A 130 -1.70 -4.86 12.67
C ASP A 130 -1.93 -6.13 13.50
N ILE A 131 -1.92 -7.32 12.88
CA ILE A 131 -2.14 -8.56 13.63
C ILE A 131 -1.09 -8.76 14.73
N VAL A 132 0.17 -8.41 14.47
CA VAL A 132 1.25 -8.56 15.44
C VAL A 132 1.13 -7.49 16.53
N VAL A 133 1.09 -6.22 16.15
CA VAL A 133 1.07 -5.11 17.12
C VAL A 133 -0.20 -5.13 17.96
N TYR A 134 -1.36 -5.37 17.34
CA TYR A 134 -2.65 -5.34 18.01
C TYR A 134 -2.75 -6.38 19.13
N PHE A 135 -2.33 -7.61 18.83
CA PHE A 135 -2.37 -8.69 19.81
C PHE A 135 -1.22 -8.63 20.82
N MET A 136 -0.01 -8.21 20.44
CA MET A 136 1.08 -8.02 21.40
C MET A 136 0.79 -6.89 22.39
N ALA A 137 0.17 -5.80 21.95
CA ALA A 137 -0.17 -4.67 22.81
C ALA A 137 -1.30 -4.95 23.81
N GLY A 138 -1.96 -6.11 23.71
CA GLY A 138 -3.09 -6.45 24.57
C GLY A 138 -4.31 -5.55 24.32
N LEU A 139 -4.50 -5.08 23.08
CA LEU A 139 -5.73 -4.38 22.69
C LEU A 139 -6.95 -5.31 22.81
N GLN A 140 -8.13 -4.73 22.62
CA GLN A 140 -9.38 -5.43 22.89
C GLN A 140 -9.54 -6.67 22.00
N ARG A 141 -9.79 -7.84 22.59
CA ARG A 141 -9.81 -9.13 21.88
C ARG A 141 -11.13 -9.44 21.18
N THR A 142 -11.99 -8.45 20.97
CA THR A 142 -13.25 -8.63 20.21
C THR A 142 -12.96 -8.54 18.72
N ALA A 143 -13.48 -9.49 17.94
CA ALA A 143 -13.27 -9.53 16.49
C ALA A 143 -13.65 -8.21 15.79
N SER A 144 -14.77 -7.59 16.19
CA SER A 144 -15.21 -6.31 15.63
C SER A 144 -14.17 -5.20 15.79
N GLN A 145 -13.51 -5.10 16.94
CA GLN A 145 -12.54 -4.05 17.23
C GLN A 145 -11.24 -4.24 16.45
N PHE A 146 -10.84 -5.49 16.20
CA PHE A 146 -9.71 -5.80 15.33
C PHE A 146 -10.01 -5.40 13.87
N PHE A 147 -11.15 -5.80 13.32
CA PHE A 147 -11.50 -5.46 11.93
C PHE A 147 -11.71 -3.95 11.73
N ILE A 148 -12.20 -3.24 12.75
CA ILE A 148 -12.26 -1.77 12.72
C ILE A 148 -10.85 -1.18 12.67
N SER A 149 -9.94 -1.63 13.54
CA SER A 149 -8.52 -1.20 13.53
C SER A 149 -7.89 -1.42 12.16
N LEU A 150 -8.02 -2.63 11.63
CA LEU A 150 -7.48 -3.03 10.34
C LEU A 150 -8.04 -2.17 9.19
N LEU A 151 -9.35 -1.93 9.18
CA LEU A 151 -10.00 -1.12 8.15
C LEU A 151 -9.50 0.33 8.16
N PHE A 152 -9.47 0.97 9.34
CA PHE A 152 -9.01 2.35 9.46
C PHE A 152 -7.53 2.48 9.10
N LEU A 153 -6.70 1.56 9.59
CA LEU A 153 -5.28 1.55 9.28
C LEU A 153 -5.04 1.36 7.77
N TRP A 154 -5.80 0.46 7.14
CA TRP A 154 -5.72 0.22 5.70
C TRP A 154 -6.14 1.45 4.88
N ILE A 155 -7.27 2.09 5.22
CA ILE A 155 -7.75 3.30 4.52
C ILE A 155 -6.75 4.45 4.66
N ILE A 156 -6.21 4.67 5.86
CA ILE A 156 -5.24 5.75 6.11
C ILE A 156 -3.96 5.49 5.32
N THR A 157 -3.46 4.26 5.35
CA THR A 157 -2.27 3.87 4.58
C THR A 157 -2.51 4.09 3.10
N MET A 158 -3.65 3.66 2.57
CA MET A 158 -4.05 3.89 1.19
C MET A 158 -4.11 5.36 0.79
N THR A 159 -4.63 6.19 1.68
CA THR A 159 -4.68 7.64 1.47
C THR A 159 -3.28 8.22 1.37
N MET A 160 -2.34 7.73 2.20
CA MET A 160 -0.94 8.15 2.12
C MET A 160 -0.28 7.68 0.82
N TYR A 161 -0.49 6.42 0.39
CA TYR A 161 0.00 5.94 -0.92
C TYR A 161 -0.54 6.76 -2.10
N SER A 162 -1.74 7.32 -2.00
CA SER A 162 -2.33 8.16 -3.05
C SER A 162 -1.85 9.61 -3.01
N PHE A 163 -1.47 10.11 -1.82
CA PHE A 163 -1.00 11.47 -1.61
C PHE A 163 0.44 11.66 -2.11
N PHE A 164 1.23 10.63 -1.91
CA PHE A 164 2.65 10.52 -2.23
C PHE A 164 2.85 10.16 -3.72
#